data_AF-H3CBN6-F1
#
_entry.id   AF-H3CBN6-F1
#
_cell.length_a   1.000
_cell.length_b   1.000
_cell.length_c   1.000
_cell.angle_alpha   90.00
_cell.angle_beta   90.00
_cell.angle_gamma   90.00
#
_symmetry.space_group_name_H-M   'P 1'
#
loop_
_entity.id
_entity.type
_entity.pdbx_description
1 polymer ?
#
loop_
_entity_poly.entity_id
_entity_poly.type
_entity_poly.pdbx_seq_one_letter_code
_entity_poly.pdbx_strand_id
1 'polypeptide(L)'
;MSYHPHLQCAFNSTTSYLEGKILKVLNLQQIGRNYYNPNDPLNIPQHRLTIWPGYTATILPYESAIMMCTDISHKVLRSETALDFMVNLQQQCGIERFHEICTKELVGLVVLTKYNNRTYRIDDIAWDHTPSNTFKRGAADISFKDYYRNQYGLEIADGNQVLLVSYVKRVGPSGGPAPGPAMLIPELCYLTGLTNRMRSDFSIMKDLSTHTKLMPEQREQRLNRFMANINRNADARGELEKWGLAFDRELLNVNGRLLPGEKIFQGSRSFNYDPMNADWNREMRGLSVTSAPHLDNWLLFYTCRIANDAQTLLQNLLKVSGPLGIRLQRPTMIEYEDRQDRLLRAIQQNVGPHTQMVVVILPTNRKDKYDSIKKYLCVDCPVPSQCVVAQTLSRPQTLLNVATKIALQMACKMGGELWSVEIPVCHSHSAVCSKY
;
A
#
# COMPACT_ATOMS: atom_id res chain seq x y z
N MET A 1 -33.53 13.08 -7.26
CA MET A 1 -33.64 12.79 -8.71
C MET A 1 -33.08 11.40 -8.96
N SER A 2 -33.94 10.43 -9.27
CA SER A 2 -33.53 9.07 -9.65
C SER A 2 -33.05 9.10 -11.11
N TYR A 3 -31.74 9.23 -11.32
CA TYR A 3 -31.19 9.21 -12.68
C TYR A 3 -31.23 7.79 -13.25
N HIS A 4 -31.79 7.66 -14.46
CA HIS A 4 -31.80 6.43 -15.23
C HIS A 4 -30.35 5.94 -15.44
N PRO A 5 -29.99 4.67 -15.14
CA PRO A 5 -28.60 4.19 -15.14
C PRO A 5 -27.84 4.47 -16.44
N HIS A 6 -28.53 4.41 -17.58
CA HIS A 6 -27.96 4.70 -18.90
C HIS A 6 -27.59 6.17 -19.10
N LEU A 7 -28.39 7.12 -18.59
CA LEU A 7 -28.08 8.55 -18.66
C LEU A 7 -26.90 8.91 -17.77
N GLN A 8 -26.81 8.30 -16.58
CA GLN A 8 -25.67 8.48 -15.69
C GLN A 8 -24.36 7.96 -16.32
N CYS A 9 -24.41 6.81 -17.00
CA CYS A 9 -23.25 6.25 -17.70
C CYS A 9 -22.79 7.16 -18.85
N ALA A 10 -23.72 7.68 -19.65
CA ALA A 10 -23.43 8.62 -20.73
C ALA A 10 -22.84 9.93 -20.21
N PHE A 11 -23.42 10.48 -19.13
CA PHE A 11 -22.90 11.68 -18.46
C PHE A 11 -21.46 11.47 -17.99
N ASN A 12 -21.20 10.42 -17.20
CA ASN A 12 -19.86 10.13 -16.66
C ASN A 12 -18.82 9.92 -17.77
N SER A 13 -19.20 9.27 -18.87
CA SER A 13 -18.31 9.05 -20.02
C SER A 13 -17.95 10.37 -20.71
N THR A 14 -18.94 11.26 -20.84
CA THR A 14 -18.79 12.58 -21.46
C THR A 14 -17.92 13.50 -20.60
N THR A 15 -18.16 13.54 -19.29
CA THR A 15 -17.38 14.37 -18.38
C THR A 15 -15.94 13.87 -18.25
N SER A 16 -15.72 12.55 -18.25
CA SER A 16 -14.37 11.96 -18.29
C SER A 16 -13.61 12.30 -19.57
N TYR A 17 -14.31 12.35 -20.71
CA TYR A 17 -13.71 12.78 -21.98
C TYR A 17 -13.28 14.25 -21.93
N LEU A 18 -14.16 15.14 -21.43
CA LEU A 18 -13.88 16.56 -21.31
C LEU A 18 -12.69 16.81 -20.36
N GLU A 19 -12.71 16.19 -19.19
CA GLU A 19 -11.61 16.23 -18.22
C GLU A 19 -10.30 15.81 -18.88
N GLY A 20 -10.28 14.64 -19.53
CA GLY A 20 -9.08 14.14 -20.17
C GLY A 20 -8.58 15.02 -21.32
N LYS A 21 -9.47 15.75 -22.00
CA LYS A 21 -9.10 16.71 -23.03
C LYS A 21 -8.42 17.94 -22.43
N ILE A 22 -9.00 18.51 -21.37
CA ILE A 22 -8.46 19.69 -20.66
C ILE A 22 -7.07 19.39 -20.09
N LEU A 23 -6.90 18.23 -19.44
CA LEU A 23 -5.62 17.87 -18.82
C LEU A 23 -4.52 17.61 -19.85
N LYS A 24 -4.87 17.09 -21.04
CA LYS A 24 -3.93 16.94 -22.15
C LYS A 24 -3.49 18.28 -22.74
N VAL A 25 -4.39 19.27 -22.81
CA VAL A 25 -4.05 20.64 -23.23
C VAL A 25 -3.02 21.27 -22.27
N LEU A 26 -3.06 20.90 -20.99
CA LEU A 26 -2.04 21.31 -20.01
C LEU A 26 -0.73 20.51 -20.08
N ASN A 27 -0.52 19.73 -21.15
CA ASN A 27 0.64 18.85 -21.34
C ASN A 27 0.81 17.80 -20.22
N LEU A 28 -0.28 17.44 -19.52
CA LEU A 28 -0.26 16.33 -18.58
C LEU A 28 -0.47 15.01 -19.32
N GLN A 29 0.31 14.02 -18.94
CA GLN A 29 0.26 12.68 -19.50
C GLN A 29 -0.60 11.77 -18.65
N GLN A 30 -1.55 11.11 -19.30
CA GLN A 30 -2.43 10.15 -18.65
C GLN A 30 -1.69 8.85 -18.37
N ILE A 31 -1.59 8.47 -17.10
CA ILE A 31 -1.12 7.15 -16.66
C ILE A 31 -2.22 6.49 -15.83
N GLY A 32 -2.85 5.46 -16.42
CA GLY A 32 -4.05 4.86 -15.85
C GLY A 32 -5.21 5.86 -15.85
N ARG A 33 -5.75 6.17 -14.67
CA ARG A 33 -6.85 7.15 -14.50
C ARG A 33 -6.40 8.55 -14.10
N ASN A 34 -5.09 8.74 -13.87
CA ASN A 34 -4.55 9.98 -13.33
C ASN A 34 -3.64 10.66 -14.36
N TYR A 35 -3.32 11.93 -14.14
CA TYR A 35 -2.57 12.77 -15.07
C TYR A 35 -1.32 13.32 -14.40
N TYR A 36 -0.16 13.18 -15.05
CA TYR A 36 1.13 13.52 -14.48
C TYR A 36 1.94 14.40 -15.42
N ASN A 37 2.75 15.31 -14.87
CA ASN A 37 3.64 16.17 -15.63
C ASN A 37 5.04 15.52 -15.71
N PRO A 38 5.44 14.98 -16.87
CA PRO A 38 6.79 14.43 -17.05
C PRO A 38 7.87 15.50 -17.22
N ASN A 39 7.48 16.74 -17.54
CA ASN A 39 8.39 17.83 -17.90
C ASN A 39 8.95 18.56 -16.67
N ASP A 40 8.40 18.29 -15.49
CA ASP A 40 8.86 18.83 -14.21
C ASP A 40 9.05 17.71 -13.18
N PRO A 41 10.00 16.78 -13.42
CA PRO A 41 10.23 15.65 -12.53
C PRO A 41 11.04 16.05 -11.29
N LEU A 42 10.66 15.52 -10.14
CA LEU A 42 11.47 15.59 -8.92
C LEU A 42 12.35 14.34 -8.83
N ASN A 43 13.67 14.50 -8.87
CA ASN A 43 14.61 13.39 -8.83
C ASN A 43 15.14 13.15 -7.40
N ILE A 44 15.30 11.88 -7.05
CA ILE A 44 15.95 11.41 -5.83
C ILE A 44 17.10 10.48 -6.27
N PRO A 45 18.25 11.03 -6.71
CA PRO A 45 19.31 10.28 -7.36
C PRO A 45 19.92 9.19 -6.48
N GLN A 46 20.04 9.45 -5.17
CA GLN A 46 20.61 8.50 -4.20
C GLN A 46 19.84 7.18 -4.12
N HIS A 47 18.54 7.18 -4.48
CA HIS A 47 17.69 6.00 -4.47
C HIS A 47 17.26 5.57 -5.87
N ARG A 48 17.81 6.19 -6.94
CA ARG A 48 17.43 5.96 -8.35
C ARG A 48 15.92 6.08 -8.57
N LEU A 49 15.31 7.10 -7.98
CA LEU A 49 13.89 7.37 -8.07
C LEU A 49 13.63 8.71 -8.75
N THR A 50 12.55 8.76 -9.52
CA THR A 50 12.00 9.97 -10.13
C THR A 50 10.52 10.04 -9.79
N ILE A 51 10.04 11.21 -9.38
CA ILE A 51 8.65 11.46 -9.03
C ILE A 51 8.06 12.41 -10.06
N TRP A 52 6.98 11.99 -10.71
CA TRP A 52 6.18 12.88 -11.53
C TRP A 52 5.02 13.44 -10.71
N PRO A 53 4.96 14.77 -10.51
CA PRO A 53 3.80 15.39 -9.89
C PRO A 53 2.60 15.32 -10.84
N GLY A 54 1.40 15.26 -10.28
CA GLY A 54 0.20 15.12 -11.06
C GLY A 54 -1.06 15.35 -10.26
N TYR A 55 -2.19 15.04 -10.89
CA TYR A 55 -3.52 15.25 -10.36
C TYR A 55 -4.37 14.02 -10.64
N THR A 56 -5.16 13.64 -9.64
CA THR A 56 -6.36 12.84 -9.83
C THR A 56 -7.49 13.84 -10.00
N ALA A 57 -8.19 13.83 -11.13
CA ALA A 57 -9.38 14.65 -11.32
C ALA A 57 -10.55 13.72 -11.65
N THR A 58 -11.74 14.16 -11.26
CA THR A 58 -13.01 13.50 -11.58
C THR A 58 -14.11 14.55 -11.61
N ILE A 59 -14.95 14.54 -12.63
CA ILE A 59 -16.13 15.41 -12.72
C ILE A 59 -17.39 14.57 -12.52
N LEU A 60 -18.09 14.81 -11.41
CA LEU A 60 -19.27 14.04 -11.00
C LEU A 60 -20.43 14.96 -10.59
N PRO A 61 -21.68 14.49 -10.73
CA PRO A 61 -22.81 15.21 -10.17
C PRO A 61 -22.89 14.96 -8.66
N TYR A 62 -23.01 16.04 -7.90
CA TYR A 62 -23.25 16.03 -6.46
C TYR A 62 -24.60 16.67 -6.13
N GLU A 63 -24.93 16.75 -4.84
CA GLU A 63 -26.25 17.17 -4.36
C GLU A 63 -26.70 18.54 -4.90
N SER A 64 -25.77 19.51 -5.00
CA SER A 64 -26.07 20.89 -5.39
C SER A 64 -25.60 21.26 -6.81
N ALA A 65 -24.55 20.61 -7.31
CA ALA A 65 -23.91 20.98 -8.58
C ALA A 65 -23.08 19.83 -9.18
N ILE A 66 -22.69 20.00 -10.44
CA ILE A 66 -21.62 19.21 -11.04
C ILE A 66 -20.30 19.76 -10.51
N MET A 67 -19.50 18.92 -9.87
CA MET A 67 -18.25 19.34 -9.25
C MET A 67 -17.08 18.57 -9.80
N MET A 68 -15.94 19.25 -9.93
CA MET A 68 -14.66 18.61 -10.19
C MET A 68 -13.95 18.34 -8.86
N CYS A 69 -13.79 17.08 -8.51
CA CYS A 69 -12.95 16.66 -7.40
C CYS A 69 -11.55 16.41 -7.92
N THR A 70 -10.61 17.26 -7.48
CA THR A 70 -9.19 17.15 -7.81
C THR A 70 -8.37 16.94 -6.55
N ASP A 71 -7.38 16.05 -6.63
CA ASP A 71 -6.38 15.85 -5.58
C ASP A 71 -4.99 15.69 -6.18
N ILE A 72 -3.97 16.01 -5.39
CA ILE A 72 -2.58 15.92 -5.80
C ILE A 72 -2.13 14.47 -5.78
N SER A 73 -1.61 14.01 -6.91
CA SER A 73 -1.09 12.68 -7.10
C SER A 73 0.41 12.72 -7.42
N HIS A 74 1.13 11.68 -7.02
CA HIS A 74 2.55 11.52 -7.34
C HIS A 74 2.76 10.14 -7.96
N LYS A 75 3.39 10.08 -9.14
CA LYS A 75 3.81 8.82 -9.75
C LYS A 75 5.29 8.61 -9.48
N VAL A 76 5.60 7.58 -8.70
CA VAL A 76 6.99 7.18 -8.43
C VAL A 76 7.45 6.22 -9.53
N LEU A 77 8.54 6.58 -10.18
CA LEU A 77 9.22 5.84 -11.23
C LEU A 77 10.63 5.49 -10.78
N ARG A 78 11.10 4.31 -11.15
CA ARG A 78 12.51 3.94 -10.98
C ARG A 78 13.29 4.46 -12.18
N SER A 79 14.50 4.94 -11.95
CA SER A 79 15.38 5.45 -13.01
C SER A 79 15.97 4.33 -13.87
N GLU A 80 15.92 3.08 -13.40
CA GLU A 80 16.40 1.90 -14.12
C GLU A 80 15.32 1.31 -15.06
N THR A 81 15.77 0.77 -16.18
CA THR A 81 14.93 0.00 -17.11
C THR A 81 14.74 -1.43 -16.61
N ALA A 82 13.78 -2.15 -17.19
CA ALA A 82 13.61 -3.57 -16.94
C ALA A 82 14.86 -4.36 -17.39
N LEU A 83 15.52 -3.93 -18.47
CA LEU A 83 16.79 -4.53 -18.90
C LEU A 83 17.90 -4.34 -17.87
N ASP A 84 18.08 -3.12 -17.35
CA ASP A 84 19.08 -2.84 -16.31
C ASP A 84 18.85 -3.71 -15.08
N PHE A 85 17.60 -3.86 -14.68
CA PHE A 85 17.21 -4.72 -13.56
C PHE A 85 17.58 -6.19 -13.82
N MET A 86 17.29 -6.69 -15.03
CA MET A 86 17.61 -8.06 -15.43
C MET A 86 19.13 -8.31 -15.42
N VAL A 87 19.92 -7.40 -15.99
CA VAL A 87 21.38 -7.50 -16.02
C VAL A 87 21.95 -7.50 -14.59
N ASN A 88 21.49 -6.58 -13.74
CA ASN A 88 21.93 -6.52 -12.34
C ASN A 88 21.56 -7.79 -11.56
N LEU A 89 20.38 -8.36 -11.81
CA LEU A 89 19.93 -9.58 -11.16
C LEU A 89 20.78 -10.79 -11.60
N GLN A 90 21.07 -10.91 -12.89
CA GLN A 90 21.91 -11.98 -13.44
C GLN A 90 23.31 -11.99 -12.81
N GLN A 91 23.91 -10.80 -12.61
CA GLN A 91 25.20 -10.64 -11.94
C GLN A 91 25.17 -11.10 -10.47
N GLN A 92 24.03 -10.98 -9.80
CA GLN A 92 23.89 -11.33 -8.37
C GLN A 92 23.61 -12.82 -8.13
N CYS A 93 22.78 -13.46 -8.97
CA CYS A 93 22.32 -14.84 -8.74
C CYS A 93 22.99 -15.90 -9.61
N GLY A 94 23.76 -15.50 -10.63
CA GLY A 94 24.31 -16.41 -11.64
C GLY A 94 23.28 -16.91 -12.65
N ILE A 95 23.75 -17.48 -13.76
CA ILE A 95 22.93 -17.87 -14.92
C ILE A 95 21.93 -18.99 -14.58
N GLU A 96 22.32 -19.99 -13.80
CA GLU A 96 21.51 -21.20 -13.57
C GLU A 96 20.16 -20.91 -12.89
N ARG A 97 20.11 -19.93 -12.00
CA ARG A 97 18.90 -19.54 -11.25
C ARG A 97 18.27 -18.26 -11.75
N PHE A 98 18.85 -17.64 -12.78
CA PHE A 98 18.44 -16.34 -13.28
C PHE A 98 16.99 -16.34 -13.75
N HIS A 99 16.59 -17.32 -14.56
CA HIS A 99 15.24 -17.37 -15.13
C HIS A 99 14.17 -17.46 -14.03
N GLU A 100 14.35 -18.37 -13.07
CA GLU A 100 13.41 -18.56 -11.95
C GLU A 100 13.26 -17.29 -11.09
N ILE A 101 14.38 -16.68 -10.70
CA ILE A 101 14.39 -15.51 -9.82
C ILE A 101 13.88 -14.27 -10.58
N CYS A 102 14.26 -14.11 -11.85
CA CYS A 102 13.84 -13.01 -12.69
C CYS A 102 12.32 -13.02 -12.92
N THR A 103 11.75 -14.17 -13.29
CA THR A 103 10.30 -14.34 -13.40
C THR A 103 9.61 -14.01 -12.08
N LYS A 104 10.12 -14.49 -10.95
CA LYS A 104 9.54 -14.24 -9.63
C LYS A 104 9.56 -12.75 -9.22
N GLU A 105 10.60 -12.01 -9.58
CA GLU A 105 10.75 -10.60 -9.17
C GLU A 105 10.09 -9.63 -10.18
N LEU A 106 10.03 -9.95 -11.47
CA LEU A 106 9.43 -9.08 -12.50
C LEU A 106 7.94 -9.31 -12.77
N VAL A 107 7.48 -10.57 -12.77
CA VAL A 107 6.08 -10.86 -13.11
C VAL A 107 5.16 -10.29 -12.04
N GLY A 108 4.12 -9.59 -12.50
CA GLY A 108 3.19 -8.83 -11.67
C GLY A 108 3.59 -7.37 -11.44
N LEU A 109 4.82 -6.96 -11.77
CA LEU A 109 5.21 -5.55 -11.75
C LEU A 109 4.58 -4.78 -12.90
N VAL A 110 4.50 -3.45 -12.73
CA VAL A 110 4.00 -2.53 -13.74
C VAL A 110 5.16 -1.71 -14.29
N VAL A 111 5.35 -1.75 -15.60
CA VAL A 111 6.32 -0.94 -16.34
C VAL A 111 5.64 0.23 -17.03
N LEU A 112 6.37 1.33 -17.19
CA LEU A 112 6.00 2.50 -17.98
C LEU A 112 6.89 2.57 -19.23
N THR A 113 6.27 2.70 -20.39
CA THR A 113 6.97 2.94 -21.66
C THR A 113 6.96 4.43 -21.96
N LYS A 114 8.10 5.12 -21.82
CA LYS A 114 8.19 6.59 -21.96
C LYS A 114 7.80 7.13 -23.34
N TYR A 115 7.95 6.33 -24.39
CA TYR A 115 7.65 6.76 -25.77
C TYR A 115 6.15 6.95 -26.05
N ASN A 116 5.26 6.38 -25.23
CA ASN A 116 3.81 6.54 -25.35
C ASN A 116 3.10 6.76 -24.01
N ASN A 117 3.86 6.78 -22.91
CA ASN A 117 3.41 6.92 -21.52
C ASN A 117 2.34 5.93 -21.08
N ARG A 118 2.34 4.75 -21.69
CA ARG A 118 1.46 3.65 -21.31
C ARG A 118 2.12 2.79 -20.24
N THR A 119 1.30 2.30 -19.34
CA THR A 119 1.72 1.32 -18.35
C THR A 119 1.21 -0.07 -18.69
N TYR A 120 2.08 -1.05 -18.53
CA TYR A 120 1.76 -2.45 -18.77
C TYR A 120 2.10 -3.26 -17.53
N ARG A 121 1.22 -4.19 -17.16
CA ARG A 121 1.55 -5.21 -16.16
C ARG A 121 2.32 -6.31 -16.87
N ILE A 122 3.49 -6.66 -16.36
CA ILE A 122 4.24 -7.82 -16.83
C ILE A 122 3.50 -9.05 -16.34
N ASP A 123 2.98 -9.85 -17.27
CA ASP A 123 2.29 -11.10 -16.95
C ASP A 123 3.18 -12.32 -17.22
N ASP A 124 4.15 -12.20 -18.13
CA ASP A 124 5.16 -13.22 -18.40
C ASP A 124 6.42 -12.65 -19.05
N ILE A 125 7.45 -13.47 -19.26
CA ILE A 125 8.68 -13.15 -19.98
C ILE A 125 8.86 -14.17 -21.10
N ALA A 126 8.97 -13.69 -22.35
CA ALA A 126 9.19 -14.51 -23.52
C ALA A 126 10.69 -14.74 -23.72
N TRP A 127 11.22 -15.77 -23.07
CA TRP A 127 12.63 -16.15 -23.10
C TRP A 127 13.14 -16.62 -24.46
N ASP A 128 12.23 -17.03 -25.34
CA ASP A 128 12.47 -17.54 -26.69
C ASP A 128 12.36 -16.46 -27.79
N HIS A 129 11.99 -15.23 -27.42
CA HIS A 129 11.85 -14.10 -28.33
C HIS A 129 12.91 -13.02 -28.08
N THR A 130 13.31 -12.36 -29.16
CA THR A 130 14.28 -11.27 -29.20
C THR A 130 13.74 -10.10 -30.04
N PRO A 131 14.33 -8.91 -29.97
CA PRO A 131 14.00 -7.78 -30.84
C PRO A 131 14.04 -8.08 -32.36
N SER A 132 14.77 -9.13 -32.77
CA SER A 132 14.89 -9.55 -34.17
C SER A 132 13.71 -10.39 -34.66
N ASN A 133 12.92 -10.97 -33.75
CA ASN A 133 11.70 -11.69 -34.12
C ASN A 133 10.65 -10.72 -34.71
N THR A 134 9.75 -11.27 -35.54
CA THR A 134 8.73 -10.50 -36.26
C THR A 134 7.32 -10.71 -35.72
N PHE A 135 6.45 -9.74 -35.94
CA PHE A 135 5.02 -9.83 -35.66
C PHE A 135 4.20 -9.19 -36.78
N LYS A 136 2.93 -9.60 -36.88
CA LYS A 136 1.98 -9.06 -37.86
C LYS A 136 1.49 -7.67 -37.46
N ARG A 137 1.77 -6.68 -38.31
CA ARG A 137 1.20 -5.33 -38.23
C ARG A 137 0.27 -5.12 -39.43
N GLY A 138 -1.02 -5.39 -39.24
CA GLY A 138 -1.97 -5.41 -40.35
C GLY A 138 -1.68 -6.60 -41.27
N ALA A 139 -1.34 -6.33 -42.54
CA ALA A 139 -1.00 -7.36 -43.53
C ALA A 139 0.52 -7.62 -43.66
N ALA A 140 1.37 -6.80 -43.05
CA ALA A 140 2.82 -6.91 -43.17
C ALA A 140 3.46 -7.50 -41.90
N ASP A 141 4.49 -8.32 -42.09
CA ASP A 141 5.37 -8.77 -41.02
C ASP A 141 6.49 -7.75 -40.82
N ILE A 142 6.74 -7.36 -39.57
CA ILE A 142 7.79 -6.40 -39.19
C ILE A 142 8.49 -6.89 -37.93
N SER A 143 9.81 -6.69 -37.84
CA SER A 143 10.56 -7.00 -36.62
C SER A 143 10.20 -6.04 -35.48
N PHE A 144 10.36 -6.45 -34.22
CA PHE A 144 10.18 -5.51 -33.10
C PHE A 144 11.14 -4.33 -33.23
N LYS A 145 12.40 -4.59 -33.59
CA LYS A 145 13.41 -3.55 -33.82
C LYS A 145 12.99 -2.52 -34.87
N ASP A 146 12.55 -2.97 -36.04
CA ASP A 146 12.13 -2.07 -37.12
C ASP A 146 10.83 -1.35 -36.78
N TYR A 147 9.92 -1.99 -36.05
CA TYR A 147 8.70 -1.34 -35.58
C TYR A 147 9.01 -0.14 -34.67
N TYR A 148 9.87 -0.32 -33.66
CA TYR A 148 10.23 0.76 -32.74
C TYR A 148 11.01 1.89 -33.44
N ARG A 149 11.88 1.54 -34.39
CA ARG A 149 12.59 2.50 -35.23
C ARG A 149 11.64 3.32 -36.08
N ASN A 150 10.75 2.68 -36.81
CA ASN A 150 9.86 3.34 -37.77
C ASN A 150 8.73 4.13 -37.09
N GLN A 151 8.16 3.61 -36.00
CA GLN A 151 7.01 4.22 -35.33
C GLN A 151 7.40 5.31 -34.33
N TYR A 152 8.52 5.15 -33.64
CA TYR A 152 8.92 6.01 -32.53
C TYR A 152 10.31 6.63 -32.68
N GLY A 153 11.06 6.29 -33.74
CA GLY A 153 12.43 6.79 -33.94
C GLY A 153 13.43 6.24 -32.93
N LEU A 154 13.17 5.06 -32.35
CA LEU A 154 14.00 4.48 -31.29
C LEU A 154 14.88 3.36 -31.84
N GLU A 155 16.18 3.42 -31.53
CA GLU A 155 17.13 2.34 -31.79
C GLU A 155 17.20 1.41 -30.57
N ILE A 156 17.20 0.10 -30.81
CA ILE A 156 17.37 -0.92 -29.76
C ILE A 156 18.85 -1.31 -29.72
N ALA A 157 19.50 -1.09 -28.57
CA ALA A 157 20.93 -1.35 -28.41
C ALA A 157 21.22 -2.85 -28.28
N ASP A 158 20.50 -3.56 -27.41
CA ASP A 158 20.69 -4.99 -27.21
C ASP A 158 19.73 -5.81 -28.10
N GLY A 159 20.26 -6.43 -29.15
CA GLY A 159 19.48 -7.27 -30.07
C GLY A 159 19.14 -8.67 -29.54
N ASN A 160 19.76 -9.09 -28.43
CA ASN A 160 19.61 -10.43 -27.84
C ASN A 160 18.78 -10.41 -26.55
N GLN A 161 18.35 -9.23 -26.08
CA GLN A 161 17.46 -9.14 -24.93
C GLN A 161 16.15 -9.89 -25.17
N VAL A 162 15.57 -10.44 -24.11
CA VAL A 162 14.26 -11.10 -24.17
C VAL A 162 13.13 -10.08 -24.25
N LEU A 163 11.88 -10.54 -24.44
CA LEU A 163 10.71 -9.67 -24.45
C LEU A 163 9.85 -9.85 -23.20
N LEU A 164 9.21 -8.77 -22.73
CA LEU A 164 8.19 -8.83 -21.67
C LEU A 164 6.81 -9.03 -22.29
N VAL A 165 6.00 -9.88 -21.68
CA VAL A 165 4.64 -10.19 -22.13
C VAL A 165 3.64 -9.49 -21.24
N SER A 166 2.68 -8.76 -21.84
CA SER A 166 1.55 -8.16 -21.13
C SER A 166 0.24 -8.56 -21.78
N TYR A 167 -0.63 -9.24 -21.02
CA TYR A 167 -1.98 -9.57 -21.46
C TYR A 167 -2.90 -8.38 -21.18
N VAL A 168 -3.10 -7.56 -22.21
CA VAL A 168 -4.00 -6.41 -22.12
C VAL A 168 -5.44 -6.91 -21.95
N LYS A 169 -5.96 -6.86 -20.72
CA LYS A 169 -7.37 -7.16 -20.43
C LYS A 169 -8.24 -6.12 -21.16
N ARG A 170 -9.19 -6.59 -21.98
CA ARG A 170 -10.07 -5.78 -22.84
C ARG A 170 -10.59 -4.51 -22.16
N VAL A 171 -10.52 -3.37 -22.86
CA VAL A 171 -11.40 -2.21 -22.67
C VAL A 171 -11.93 -1.83 -24.05
N GLY A 172 -12.96 -2.54 -24.50
CA GLY A 172 -13.66 -2.24 -25.75
C GLY A 172 -15.05 -2.88 -25.74
N PRO A 173 -16.12 -2.17 -26.14
CA PRO A 173 -17.50 -2.66 -26.09
C PRO A 173 -17.81 -3.79 -27.09
N SER A 174 -16.88 -4.15 -27.98
CA SER A 174 -17.18 -4.90 -29.21
C SER A 174 -16.96 -6.41 -29.16
N GLY A 175 -16.59 -7.02 -28.03
CA GLY A 175 -16.55 -8.49 -27.88
C GLY A 175 -15.59 -9.28 -28.81
N GLY A 176 -14.87 -8.64 -29.74
CA GLY A 176 -13.99 -9.28 -30.72
C GLY A 176 -12.73 -9.92 -30.12
N PRO A 177 -12.06 -10.86 -30.82
CA PRO A 177 -10.90 -11.61 -30.32
C PRO A 177 -9.87 -10.69 -29.67
N ALA A 178 -9.22 -11.13 -28.58
CA ALA A 178 -8.19 -10.32 -27.95
C ALA A 178 -7.10 -9.99 -29.00
N PRO A 179 -6.68 -8.72 -29.14
CA PRO A 179 -5.39 -8.46 -29.77
C PRO A 179 -4.38 -9.28 -28.96
N GLY A 180 -3.50 -10.00 -29.64
CA GLY A 180 -2.50 -10.86 -28.98
C GLY A 180 -1.72 -10.12 -27.89
N PRO A 181 -0.99 -10.85 -27.03
CA PRO A 181 -0.24 -10.22 -25.94
C PRO A 181 0.66 -9.08 -26.45
N ALA A 182 0.72 -7.99 -25.70
CA ALA A 182 1.66 -6.92 -25.99
C ALA A 182 3.06 -7.39 -25.59
N MET A 183 3.93 -7.52 -26.59
CA MET A 183 5.34 -7.89 -26.42
C MET A 183 6.15 -6.59 -26.34
N LEU A 184 6.87 -6.39 -25.24
CA LEU A 184 7.55 -5.14 -24.92
C LEU A 184 9.06 -5.37 -24.80
N ILE A 185 9.85 -4.39 -25.25
CA ILE A 185 11.31 -4.39 -25.16
C ILE A 185 11.73 -3.93 -23.75
N PRO A 186 12.44 -4.76 -22.95
CA PRO A 186 12.86 -4.41 -21.59
C PRO A 186 13.66 -3.11 -21.48
N GLU A 187 14.54 -2.82 -22.47
CA GLU A 187 15.34 -1.58 -22.54
C GLU A 187 14.46 -0.32 -22.60
N LEU A 188 13.25 -0.41 -23.15
CA LEU A 188 12.33 0.72 -23.30
C LEU A 188 11.27 0.80 -22.18
N CYS A 189 11.35 -0.11 -21.21
CA CYS A 189 10.38 -0.25 -20.13
C CYS A 189 10.98 0.16 -18.79
N TYR A 190 10.46 1.22 -18.18
CA TYR A 190 10.89 1.67 -16.85
C TYR A 190 10.04 1.05 -15.76
N LEU A 191 10.67 0.53 -14.72
CA LEU A 191 9.95 -0.04 -13.59
C LEU A 191 9.24 1.07 -12.80
N THR A 192 7.99 0.82 -12.40
CA THR A 192 7.19 1.81 -11.66
C THR A 192 6.87 1.35 -10.24
N GLY A 193 6.58 2.33 -9.38
CA GLY A 193 6.25 2.08 -7.99
C GLY A 193 7.46 1.66 -7.15
N LEU A 194 7.17 1.31 -5.91
CA LEU A 194 8.17 0.89 -4.93
C LEU A 194 8.07 -0.63 -4.75
N THR A 195 9.22 -1.30 -4.70
CA THR A 195 9.28 -2.70 -4.28
C THR A 195 9.01 -2.82 -2.78
N ASN A 196 8.65 -4.01 -2.30
CA ASN A 196 8.47 -4.23 -0.86
C ASN A 196 9.76 -3.93 -0.07
N ARG A 197 10.92 -4.22 -0.66
CA ARG A 197 12.23 -3.89 -0.06
C ARG A 197 12.40 -2.38 0.10
N MET A 198 12.06 -1.61 -0.94
CA MET A 198 12.12 -0.13 -0.88
C MET A 198 11.11 0.44 0.12
N ARG A 199 9.89 -0.11 0.19
CA ARG A 199 8.89 0.31 1.18
C ARG A 199 9.31 0.04 2.62
N SER A 200 10.09 -1.01 2.85
CA SER A 200 10.64 -1.32 4.17
C SER A 200 11.89 -0.50 4.52
N ASP A 201 12.50 0.17 3.55
CA ASP A 201 13.67 1.01 3.78
C ASP A 201 13.26 2.39 4.30
N PHE A 202 13.67 2.69 5.53
CA PHE A 202 13.33 3.95 6.18
C PHE A 202 13.98 5.16 5.50
N SER A 203 15.20 5.02 4.97
CA SER A 203 15.88 6.14 4.30
C SER A 203 15.18 6.50 3.00
N ILE A 204 14.80 5.50 2.20
CA ILE A 204 14.05 5.72 0.95
C ILE A 204 12.70 6.37 1.27
N MET A 205 11.96 5.83 2.23
CA MET A 205 10.63 6.35 2.58
C MET A 205 10.68 7.75 3.21
N LYS A 206 11.74 8.09 3.95
CA LYS A 206 11.96 9.43 4.50
C LYS A 206 12.15 10.44 3.36
N ASP A 207 13.10 10.21 2.46
CA ASP A 207 13.41 11.10 1.34
C ASP A 207 12.25 11.19 0.35
N LEU A 208 11.50 10.10 0.14
CA LEU A 208 10.29 10.14 -0.68
C LEU A 208 9.21 11.01 -0.03
N SER A 209 9.05 10.89 1.30
CA SER A 209 7.98 11.55 2.02
C SER A 209 8.10 13.07 2.05
N THR A 210 9.32 13.62 1.97
CA THR A 210 9.53 15.08 1.90
C THR A 210 8.91 15.69 0.64
N HIS A 211 8.81 14.90 -0.44
CA HIS A 211 8.21 15.34 -1.71
C HIS A 211 6.73 14.95 -1.82
N THR A 212 6.32 13.80 -1.30
CA THR A 212 4.96 13.28 -1.48
C THR A 212 3.98 13.63 -0.35
N LYS A 213 4.45 13.86 0.88
CA LYS A 213 3.59 14.24 2.01
C LYS A 213 3.50 15.75 2.12
N LEU A 214 2.36 16.29 1.70
CA LEU A 214 2.09 17.71 1.73
C LEU A 214 1.22 18.07 2.92
N MET A 215 1.57 19.18 3.57
CA MET A 215 0.72 19.81 4.58
C MET A 215 -0.55 20.39 3.94
N PRO A 216 -1.67 20.51 4.67
CA PRO A 216 -2.94 21.00 4.12
C PRO A 216 -2.81 22.33 3.34
N GLU A 217 -2.08 23.30 3.87
CA GLU A 217 -1.89 24.62 3.27
C GLU A 217 -1.11 24.52 1.95
N GLN A 218 -0.09 23.65 1.90
CA GLN A 218 0.68 23.40 0.68
C GLN A 218 -0.17 22.69 -0.39
N ARG A 219 -1.05 21.78 0.05
CA ARG A 219 -1.98 21.08 -0.84
C ARG A 219 -2.97 22.06 -1.44
N GLU A 220 -3.60 22.90 -0.63
CA GLU A 220 -4.48 23.97 -1.08
C GLU A 220 -3.80 24.90 -2.09
N GLN A 221 -2.60 25.41 -1.78
CA GLN A 221 -1.85 26.28 -2.69
C GLN A 221 -1.57 25.63 -4.05
N ARG A 222 -1.22 24.34 -4.07
CA ARG A 222 -0.98 23.59 -5.32
C ARG A 222 -2.27 23.37 -6.12
N LEU A 223 -3.41 23.14 -5.45
CA LEU A 223 -4.71 23.04 -6.10
C LEU A 223 -5.16 24.38 -6.68
N ASN A 224 -5.02 25.47 -5.93
CA ASN A 224 -5.32 26.83 -6.42
C ASN A 224 -4.43 27.21 -7.61
N ARG A 225 -3.13 26.86 -7.58
CA ARG A 225 -2.24 27.05 -8.74
C ARG A 225 -2.68 26.23 -9.95
N PHE A 226 -3.12 24.99 -9.74
CA PHE A 226 -3.64 24.14 -10.81
C PHE A 226 -4.90 24.75 -11.45
N MET A 227 -5.85 25.21 -10.65
CA MET A 227 -7.05 25.90 -11.13
C MET A 227 -6.71 27.19 -11.87
N ALA A 228 -5.75 27.98 -11.35
CA ALA A 228 -5.26 29.17 -12.03
C ALA A 228 -4.62 28.85 -13.39
N ASN A 229 -3.89 27.74 -13.49
CA ASN A 229 -3.28 27.29 -14.75
C ASN A 229 -4.32 26.86 -15.78
N ILE A 230 -5.35 26.10 -15.38
CA ILE A 230 -6.49 25.77 -16.26
C ILE A 230 -7.13 27.05 -16.77
N ASN A 231 -7.46 27.98 -15.86
CA ASN A 231 -8.16 29.21 -16.21
C ASN A 231 -7.32 30.15 -17.08
N ARG A 232 -5.99 30.18 -16.93
CA ARG A 232 -5.09 31.02 -17.75
C ARG A 232 -4.82 30.46 -19.14
N ASN A 233 -4.95 29.15 -19.33
CA ASN A 233 -4.72 28.51 -20.62
C ASN A 233 -5.91 28.75 -21.56
N ALA A 234 -5.69 29.49 -22.65
CA ALA A 234 -6.73 29.87 -23.60
C ALA A 234 -7.38 28.66 -24.29
N ASP A 235 -6.60 27.64 -24.61
CA ASP A 235 -7.10 26.41 -25.25
C ASP A 235 -7.99 25.61 -24.30
N ALA A 236 -7.59 25.49 -23.03
CA ALA A 236 -8.38 24.81 -22.00
C ALA A 236 -9.71 25.52 -21.76
N ARG A 237 -9.69 26.87 -21.72
CA ARG A 237 -10.89 27.68 -21.58
C ARG A 237 -11.79 27.58 -22.81
N GLY A 238 -11.22 27.67 -24.00
CA GLY A 238 -11.96 27.52 -25.25
C GLY A 238 -12.62 26.14 -25.37
N GLU A 239 -11.99 25.09 -24.85
CA GLU A 239 -12.64 23.78 -24.74
C GLU A 239 -13.80 23.77 -23.75
N LEU A 240 -13.69 24.40 -22.57
CA LEU A 240 -14.80 24.50 -21.61
C LEU A 240 -15.97 25.34 -22.14
N GLU A 241 -15.67 26.47 -22.79
CA GLU A 241 -16.66 27.41 -23.35
C GLU A 241 -17.52 26.75 -24.44
N LYS A 242 -16.96 25.86 -25.26
CA LYS A 242 -17.71 25.06 -26.25
C LYS A 242 -18.82 24.21 -25.63
N TRP A 243 -18.66 23.83 -24.37
CA TRP A 243 -19.64 23.04 -23.61
C TRP A 243 -20.53 23.91 -22.72
N GLY A 244 -20.35 25.24 -22.74
CA GLY A 244 -21.05 26.15 -21.84
C GLY A 244 -20.65 25.96 -20.37
N LEU A 245 -19.44 25.44 -20.12
CA LEU A 245 -18.93 25.17 -18.78
C LEU A 245 -17.83 26.18 -18.40
N ALA A 246 -17.73 26.44 -17.11
CA ALA A 246 -16.62 27.18 -16.52
C ALA A 246 -16.32 26.59 -15.13
N PHE A 247 -15.05 26.64 -14.72
CA PHE A 247 -14.69 26.30 -13.36
C PHE A 247 -14.69 27.53 -12.47
N ASP A 248 -15.12 27.35 -11.23
CA ASP A 248 -14.93 28.35 -10.19
C ASP A 248 -13.44 28.59 -9.93
N ARG A 249 -13.13 29.80 -9.46
CA ARG A 249 -11.74 30.24 -9.21
C ARG A 249 -11.22 29.83 -7.85
N GLU A 250 -12.13 29.54 -6.92
CA GLU A 250 -11.84 29.23 -5.53
C GLU A 250 -12.31 27.81 -5.21
N LEU A 251 -11.74 27.22 -4.16
CA LEU A 251 -12.20 25.94 -3.65
C LEU A 251 -13.59 26.09 -3.04
N LEU A 252 -14.37 25.02 -3.11
CA LEU A 252 -15.70 24.98 -2.52
C LEU A 252 -15.64 25.11 -1.00
N ASN A 253 -16.34 26.10 -0.46
CA ASN A 253 -16.56 26.22 0.97
C ASN A 253 -17.68 25.28 1.42
N VAL A 254 -17.39 24.42 2.39
CA VAL A 254 -18.34 23.44 2.92
C VAL A 254 -18.53 23.69 4.42
N ASN A 255 -19.78 23.79 4.85
CA ASN A 255 -20.13 23.89 6.26
C ASN A 255 -20.07 22.50 6.91
N GLY A 256 -19.00 22.25 7.67
CA GLY A 256 -18.85 21.04 8.48
C GLY A 256 -19.52 21.15 9.84
N ARG A 257 -19.73 19.99 10.50
CA ARG A 257 -20.13 19.92 11.92
C ARG A 257 -19.02 19.21 12.70
N LEU A 258 -18.59 19.82 13.80
CA LEU A 258 -17.70 19.16 14.75
C LEU A 258 -18.54 18.39 15.77
N LEU A 259 -18.43 17.06 15.75
CA LEU A 259 -19.08 16.22 16.75
C LEU A 259 -18.38 16.36 18.10
N PRO A 260 -19.13 16.30 19.22
CA PRO A 260 -18.52 16.29 20.55
C PRO A 260 -17.64 15.05 20.72
N GLY A 261 -16.61 15.17 21.56
CA GLY A 261 -15.79 14.03 21.96
C GLY A 261 -16.59 13.05 22.81
N GLU A 262 -16.39 11.76 22.58
CA GLU A 262 -17.04 10.71 23.36
C GLU A 262 -16.32 10.49 24.69
N LYS A 263 -17.07 10.04 25.70
CA LYS A 263 -16.48 9.67 26.99
C LYS A 263 -15.96 8.24 26.94
N ILE A 264 -14.71 8.04 27.34
CA ILE A 264 -14.11 6.70 27.42
C ILE A 264 -14.35 6.13 28.83
N PHE A 265 -14.81 4.88 28.88
CA PHE A 265 -14.97 4.09 30.09
C PHE A 265 -13.91 3.00 30.13
N GLN A 266 -13.16 2.91 31.23
CA GLN A 266 -12.08 1.94 31.39
C GLN A 266 -12.06 1.44 32.84
N GLY A 267 -12.34 0.16 33.03
CA GLY A 267 -12.49 -0.40 34.38
C GLY A 267 -13.64 0.30 35.13
N SER A 268 -13.37 0.74 36.35
CA SER A 268 -14.31 1.51 37.17
C SER A 268 -14.24 3.03 36.94
N ARG A 269 -13.42 3.51 36.00
CA ARG A 269 -13.22 4.94 35.74
C ARG A 269 -13.75 5.33 34.37
N SER A 270 -14.02 6.63 34.24
CA SER A 270 -14.31 7.24 32.95
C SER A 270 -13.57 8.57 32.84
N PHE A 271 -13.17 8.94 31.63
CA PHE A 271 -12.40 10.15 31.36
C PHE A 271 -12.73 10.72 29.98
N ASN A 272 -12.45 12.01 29.82
CA ASN A 272 -12.50 12.71 28.55
C ASN A 272 -11.08 12.80 27.96
N TYR A 273 -11.00 13.01 26.66
CA TYR A 273 -9.75 13.25 25.95
C TYR A 273 -9.88 14.50 25.07
N ASP A 274 -8.76 14.97 24.53
CA ASP A 274 -8.76 16.08 23.58
C ASP A 274 -9.31 15.63 22.21
N PRO A 275 -10.49 16.08 21.79
CA PRO A 275 -11.11 15.64 20.53
C PRO A 275 -10.31 16.08 19.29
N MET A 276 -9.47 17.13 19.40
CA MET A 276 -8.65 17.60 18.28
C MET A 276 -7.50 16.65 17.97
N ASN A 277 -6.95 16.00 19.01
CA ASN A 277 -5.89 15.02 18.88
C ASN A 277 -6.43 13.58 18.72
N ALA A 278 -7.62 13.31 19.24
CA ALA A 278 -8.27 11.99 19.25
C ALA A 278 -7.36 10.86 19.78
N ASP A 279 -6.50 11.19 20.76
CA ASP A 279 -5.58 10.28 21.42
C ASP A 279 -5.80 10.34 22.94
N TRP A 280 -5.91 9.17 23.56
CA TRP A 280 -6.10 9.03 25.00
C TRP A 280 -5.08 8.09 25.66
N ASN A 281 -3.93 7.87 25.00
CA ASN A 281 -2.88 6.98 25.50
C ASN A 281 -2.30 7.45 26.84
N ARG A 282 -2.39 8.74 27.16
CA ARG A 282 -1.93 9.32 28.43
C ARG A 282 -2.93 9.02 29.54
N GLU A 283 -4.21 9.20 29.26
CA GLU A 283 -5.33 9.04 30.18
C GLU A 283 -5.52 7.56 30.58
N MET A 284 -5.23 6.62 29.68
CA MET A 284 -5.24 5.18 29.97
C MET A 284 -4.15 4.73 30.96
N ARG A 285 -3.08 5.53 31.17
CA ARG A 285 -1.92 5.07 31.93
C ARG A 285 -2.28 4.84 33.39
N GLY A 286 -1.95 3.64 33.87
CA GLY A 286 -2.20 3.27 35.27
C GLY A 286 -3.66 2.96 35.59
N LEU A 287 -4.54 2.89 34.57
CA LEU A 287 -5.91 2.45 34.74
C LEU A 287 -6.04 0.97 34.37
N SER A 288 -6.77 0.23 35.20
CA SER A 288 -7.10 -1.15 34.90
C SER A 288 -8.08 -1.23 33.73
N VAL A 289 -7.90 -2.21 32.86
CA VAL A 289 -8.83 -2.49 31.76
C VAL A 289 -10.21 -2.90 32.30
N THR A 290 -11.25 -2.82 31.46
CA THR A 290 -12.61 -3.22 31.85
C THR A 290 -12.69 -4.68 32.29
N SER A 291 -12.12 -5.60 31.50
CA SER A 291 -12.05 -7.02 31.83
C SER A 291 -10.90 -7.67 31.06
N ALA A 292 -10.15 -8.57 31.69
CA ALA A 292 -9.14 -9.38 31.02
C ALA A 292 -9.09 -10.79 31.62
N PRO A 293 -9.14 -11.86 30.80
CA PRO A 293 -8.92 -13.21 31.26
C PRO A 293 -7.52 -13.38 31.88
N HIS A 294 -7.43 -14.25 32.89
CA HIS A 294 -6.15 -14.60 33.49
C HIS A 294 -5.31 -15.44 32.53
N LEU A 295 -4.02 -15.14 32.44
CA LEU A 295 -3.08 -15.86 31.61
C LEU A 295 -2.06 -16.61 32.49
N ASP A 296 -2.40 -17.84 32.83
CA ASP A 296 -1.65 -18.71 33.74
C ASP A 296 -0.72 -19.66 32.98
N ASN A 297 -1.19 -20.25 31.87
CA ASN A 297 -0.43 -21.19 31.04
C ASN A 297 -0.23 -20.66 29.62
N TRP A 298 0.88 -19.97 29.40
CA TRP A 298 1.25 -19.43 28.09
C TRP A 298 2.73 -19.60 27.80
N LEU A 299 3.06 -19.62 26.51
CA LEU A 299 4.40 -19.93 26.02
C LEU A 299 5.04 -18.70 25.36
N LEU A 300 6.35 -18.52 25.56
CA LEU A 300 7.13 -17.48 24.89
C LEU A 300 8.28 -18.11 24.12
N PHE A 301 8.21 -18.07 22.79
CA PHE A 301 9.22 -18.59 21.87
C PHE A 301 10.22 -17.49 21.47
N TYR A 302 11.51 -17.80 21.55
CA TYR A 302 12.60 -16.88 21.19
C TYR A 302 13.78 -17.65 20.58
N THR A 303 14.70 -16.96 19.89
CA THR A 303 15.95 -17.57 19.42
C THR A 303 17.09 -17.23 20.38
N CYS A 304 18.12 -18.08 20.47
CA CYS A 304 19.29 -17.83 21.34
C CYS A 304 19.85 -16.39 21.20
N ARG A 305 19.92 -15.89 19.96
CA ARG A 305 20.46 -14.56 19.65
C ARG A 305 19.72 -13.40 20.30
N ILE A 306 18.43 -13.57 20.62
CA ILE A 306 17.56 -12.53 21.18
C ILE A 306 17.09 -12.87 22.61
N ALA A 307 17.79 -13.78 23.29
CA ALA A 307 17.44 -14.21 24.65
C ALA A 307 17.33 -13.04 25.64
N ASN A 308 18.27 -12.09 25.58
CA ASN A 308 18.27 -10.91 26.46
C ASN A 308 17.06 -9.99 26.20
N ASP A 309 16.72 -9.76 24.93
CA ASP A 309 15.54 -8.97 24.55
C ASP A 309 14.25 -9.67 25.00
N ALA A 310 14.19 -11.00 24.88
CA ALA A 310 13.06 -11.80 25.34
C ALA A 310 12.84 -11.69 26.86
N GLN A 311 13.91 -11.78 27.65
CA GLN A 311 13.86 -11.59 29.10
C GLN A 311 13.42 -10.16 29.46
N THR A 312 13.94 -9.17 28.76
CA THR A 312 13.61 -7.76 29.00
C THR A 312 12.16 -7.46 28.63
N LEU A 313 11.64 -8.05 27.54
CA LEU A 313 10.23 -7.98 27.20
C LEU A 313 9.37 -8.62 28.30
N LEU A 314 9.73 -9.83 28.76
CA LEU A 314 8.99 -10.52 29.82
C LEU A 314 8.91 -9.68 31.10
N GLN A 315 10.04 -9.10 31.54
CA GLN A 315 10.07 -8.23 32.71
C GLN A 315 9.15 -7.01 32.54
N ASN A 316 9.18 -6.37 31.38
CA ASN A 316 8.32 -5.22 31.11
C ASN A 316 6.83 -5.62 31.01
N LEU A 317 6.50 -6.77 30.43
CA LEU A 317 5.13 -7.28 30.38
C LEU A 317 4.56 -7.49 31.78
N LEU A 318 5.32 -8.15 32.66
CA LEU A 318 4.91 -8.36 34.06
C LEU A 318 4.79 -7.02 34.82
N LYS A 319 5.65 -6.05 34.52
CA LYS A 319 5.61 -4.72 35.13
C LYS A 319 4.37 -3.92 34.73
N VAL A 320 3.98 -3.94 33.44
CA VAL A 320 2.83 -3.17 32.95
C VAL A 320 1.49 -3.87 33.21
N SER A 321 1.48 -5.19 33.32
CA SER A 321 0.23 -5.96 33.45
C SER A 321 -0.49 -5.70 34.77
N GLY A 322 0.25 -5.51 35.87
CA GLY A 322 -0.31 -5.22 37.20
C GLY A 322 -1.20 -3.97 37.22
N PRO A 323 -0.69 -2.77 36.89
CA PRO A 323 -1.51 -1.54 36.81
C PRO A 323 -2.68 -1.65 35.83
N LEU A 324 -2.50 -2.40 34.73
CA LEU A 324 -3.56 -2.65 33.76
C LEU A 324 -4.62 -3.64 34.25
N GLY A 325 -4.45 -4.26 35.42
CA GLY A 325 -5.38 -5.30 35.91
C GLY A 325 -5.31 -6.61 35.12
N ILE A 326 -4.28 -6.79 34.30
CA ILE A 326 -4.06 -8.00 33.50
C ILE A 326 -3.20 -8.96 34.32
N ARG A 327 -3.77 -10.11 34.71
CA ARG A 327 -3.05 -11.13 35.48
C ARG A 327 -2.26 -12.02 34.54
N LEU A 328 -0.93 -11.86 34.53
CA LEU A 328 0.01 -12.66 33.76
C LEU A 328 0.90 -13.46 34.71
N GLN A 329 0.85 -14.78 34.64
CA GLN A 329 1.88 -15.64 35.25
C GLN A 329 3.15 -15.64 34.40
N ARG A 330 4.25 -16.10 34.98
CA ARG A 330 5.50 -16.28 34.21
C ARG A 330 5.30 -17.38 33.15
N PRO A 331 5.60 -17.12 31.87
CA PRO A 331 5.44 -18.09 30.81
C PRO A 331 6.53 -19.17 30.87
N THR A 332 6.26 -20.30 30.21
CA THR A 332 7.34 -21.20 29.81
C THR A 332 8.07 -20.61 28.60
N MET A 333 9.35 -20.32 28.76
CA MET A 333 10.20 -19.80 27.70
C MET A 333 10.83 -20.94 26.91
N ILE A 334 10.65 -20.93 25.58
CA ILE A 334 11.11 -21.99 24.68
C ILE A 334 12.05 -21.39 23.63
N GLU A 335 13.26 -21.91 23.60
CA GLU A 335 14.21 -21.55 22.56
C GLU A 335 13.93 -22.33 21.26
N TYR A 336 14.02 -21.65 20.12
CA TYR A 336 13.95 -22.27 18.81
C TYR A 336 15.10 -21.83 17.90
N GLU A 337 15.47 -22.70 16.96
CA GLU A 337 16.43 -22.38 15.90
C GLU A 337 15.76 -21.51 14.83
N ASP A 338 16.43 -20.47 14.31
CA ASP A 338 15.85 -19.44 13.42
C ASP A 338 15.51 -19.91 11.97
N ARG A 339 14.94 -21.10 11.85
CA ARG A 339 14.43 -21.70 10.63
C ARG A 339 12.92 -21.94 10.75
N GLN A 340 12.21 -21.75 9.65
CA GLN A 340 10.74 -21.85 9.62
C GLN A 340 10.25 -23.26 10.03
N ASP A 341 10.88 -24.31 9.52
CA ASP A 341 10.55 -25.70 9.82
C ASP A 341 10.82 -26.05 11.30
N ARG A 342 11.90 -25.52 11.87
CA ARG A 342 12.27 -25.73 13.27
C ARG A 342 11.35 -24.99 14.23
N LEU A 343 11.00 -23.75 13.92
CA LEU A 343 10.02 -22.97 14.67
C LEU A 343 8.66 -23.67 14.70
N LEU A 344 8.17 -24.14 13.54
CA LEU A 344 6.90 -24.84 13.46
C LEU A 344 6.91 -26.13 14.30
N ARG A 345 7.99 -26.93 14.20
CA ARG A 345 8.15 -28.14 15.04
C ARG A 345 8.18 -27.82 16.53
N ALA A 346 8.89 -26.77 16.93
CA ALA A 346 8.93 -26.35 18.33
C ALA A 346 7.54 -25.96 18.85
N ILE A 347 6.75 -25.26 18.04
CA ILE A 347 5.34 -24.95 18.37
C ILE A 347 4.52 -26.24 18.49
N GLN A 348 4.61 -27.14 17.51
CA GLN A 348 3.88 -28.42 17.51
C GLN A 348 4.19 -29.31 18.72
N GLN A 349 5.43 -29.29 19.22
CA GLN A 349 5.86 -30.12 20.34
C GLN A 349 5.43 -29.58 21.71
N ASN A 350 5.24 -28.26 21.84
CA ASN A 350 5.03 -27.62 23.13
C ASN A 350 3.62 -27.06 23.32
N VAL A 351 2.91 -26.72 22.23
CA VAL A 351 1.54 -26.24 22.31
C VAL A 351 0.61 -27.43 22.52
N GLY A 352 -0.16 -27.40 23.61
CA GLY A 352 -1.13 -28.43 23.95
C GLY A 352 -2.52 -27.86 24.24
N PRO A 353 -3.50 -28.72 24.57
CA PRO A 353 -4.90 -28.33 24.79
C PRO A 353 -5.10 -27.31 25.93
N HIS A 354 -4.16 -27.23 26.88
CA HIS A 354 -4.23 -26.34 28.03
C HIS A 354 -3.49 -25.01 27.80
N THR A 355 -2.81 -24.84 26.67
CA THR A 355 -2.08 -23.61 26.34
C THR A 355 -3.06 -22.49 26.02
N GLN A 356 -3.05 -21.42 26.81
CA GLN A 356 -3.96 -20.29 26.65
C GLN A 356 -3.49 -19.32 25.57
N MET A 357 -2.17 -19.11 25.44
CA MET A 357 -1.60 -18.20 24.46
C MET A 357 -0.17 -18.59 24.07
N VAL A 358 0.20 -18.26 22.83
CA VAL A 358 1.56 -18.38 22.31
C VAL A 358 2.10 -17.02 21.88
N VAL A 359 3.20 -16.60 22.50
CA VAL A 359 3.96 -15.42 22.09
C VAL A 359 5.22 -15.87 21.35
N VAL A 360 5.49 -15.32 20.16
CA VAL A 360 6.68 -15.66 19.36
C VAL A 360 7.47 -14.40 19.02
N ILE A 361 8.71 -14.33 19.47
CA ILE A 361 9.64 -13.26 19.08
C ILE A 361 10.38 -13.71 17.82
N LEU A 362 10.18 -12.97 16.73
CA LEU A 362 10.76 -13.20 15.43
C LEU A 362 11.98 -12.29 15.23
N PRO A 363 13.15 -12.81 14.82
CA PRO A 363 14.32 -11.97 14.53
C PRO A 363 14.10 -10.93 13.43
N THR A 364 13.23 -11.24 12.46
CA THR A 364 12.93 -10.39 11.28
C THR A 364 11.43 -10.38 10.98
N ASN A 365 10.99 -9.45 10.12
CA ASN A 365 9.61 -9.32 9.66
C ASN A 365 9.23 -10.29 8.51
N ARG A 366 9.88 -11.45 8.45
CA ARG A 366 9.69 -12.45 7.39
C ARG A 366 8.27 -13.01 7.39
N LYS A 367 7.55 -12.77 6.28
CA LYS A 367 6.13 -13.11 6.12
C LYS A 367 5.87 -14.63 6.14
N ASP A 368 6.75 -15.42 5.54
CA ASP A 368 6.64 -16.88 5.48
C ASP A 368 6.65 -17.55 6.86
N LYS A 369 7.51 -17.08 7.78
CA LYS A 369 7.52 -17.53 9.19
C LYS A 369 6.22 -17.15 9.89
N TYR A 370 5.79 -15.89 9.76
CA TYR A 370 4.53 -15.40 10.35
C TYR A 370 3.31 -16.19 9.86
N ASP A 371 3.18 -16.36 8.54
CA ASP A 371 2.06 -17.06 7.91
C ASP A 371 2.03 -18.53 8.34
N SER A 372 3.19 -19.18 8.52
CA SER A 372 3.26 -20.58 9.01
C SER A 372 2.79 -20.72 10.45
N ILE A 373 3.19 -19.81 11.34
CA ILE A 373 2.70 -19.78 12.73
C ILE A 373 1.20 -19.60 12.74
N LYS A 374 0.69 -18.62 11.98
CA LYS A 374 -0.73 -18.29 11.94
C LYS A 374 -1.56 -19.40 11.32
N LYS A 375 -1.08 -20.04 10.25
CA LYS A 375 -1.76 -21.19 9.66
C LYS A 375 -1.95 -22.28 10.70
N TYR A 376 -0.88 -22.68 11.39
CA TYR A 376 -0.98 -23.75 12.39
C TYR A 376 -1.85 -23.36 13.59
N LEU A 377 -1.62 -22.19 14.20
CA LEU A 377 -2.30 -21.77 15.42
C LEU A 377 -3.72 -21.24 15.22
N CYS A 378 -4.17 -21.07 13.97
CA CYS A 378 -5.54 -20.68 13.66
C CYS A 378 -6.35 -21.80 12.98
N VAL A 379 -5.69 -22.80 12.38
CA VAL A 379 -6.36 -23.88 11.64
C VAL A 379 -6.17 -25.24 12.32
N ASP A 380 -4.92 -25.66 12.54
CA ASP A 380 -4.60 -27.02 12.98
C ASP A 380 -4.67 -27.19 14.50
N CYS A 381 -4.19 -26.21 15.26
CA CYS A 381 -4.20 -26.19 16.72
C CYS A 381 -4.61 -24.79 17.21
N PRO A 382 -5.93 -24.49 17.25
CA PRO A 382 -6.42 -23.15 17.53
C PRO A 382 -6.01 -22.62 18.91
N VAL A 383 -5.03 -21.72 18.95
CA VAL A 383 -4.56 -21.03 20.16
C VAL A 383 -4.26 -19.56 19.83
N PRO A 384 -4.80 -18.59 20.61
CA PRO A 384 -4.48 -17.18 20.45
C PRO A 384 -2.96 -16.95 20.42
N SER A 385 -2.49 -16.17 19.44
CA SER A 385 -1.05 -15.97 19.24
C SER A 385 -0.64 -14.53 18.96
N GLN A 386 0.49 -14.12 19.55
CA GLN A 386 1.11 -12.81 19.40
C GLN A 386 2.52 -12.94 18.84
N CYS A 387 2.79 -12.34 17.68
CA CYS A 387 4.13 -12.25 17.13
C CYS A 387 4.73 -10.87 17.43
N VAL A 388 6.00 -10.82 17.79
CA VAL A 388 6.76 -9.59 18.07
C VAL A 388 8.05 -9.63 17.26
N VAL A 389 8.38 -8.57 16.53
CA VAL A 389 9.66 -8.50 15.80
C VAL A 389 10.73 -7.99 16.76
N ALA A 390 11.90 -8.64 16.80
CA ALA A 390 12.99 -8.29 17.72
C ALA A 390 13.43 -6.81 17.59
N GLN A 391 13.40 -6.26 16.38
CA GLN A 391 13.68 -4.84 16.14
C GLN A 391 12.74 -3.88 16.90
N THR A 392 11.52 -4.31 17.24
CA THR A 392 10.61 -3.49 18.07
C THR A 392 11.08 -3.39 19.53
N LEU A 393 11.91 -4.35 19.98
CA LEU A 393 12.42 -4.42 21.34
C LEU A 393 13.76 -3.69 21.51
N SER A 394 14.47 -3.40 20.42
CA SER A 394 15.83 -2.84 20.43
C SER A 394 15.92 -1.36 20.84
N ARG A 395 14.79 -0.69 21.14
CA ARG A 395 14.72 0.72 21.54
C ARG A 395 14.29 0.83 23.01
N PRO A 396 15.24 0.92 23.97
CA PRO A 396 14.93 0.92 25.39
C PRO A 396 13.96 2.03 25.82
N GLN A 397 14.10 3.23 25.23
CA GLN A 397 13.27 4.40 25.55
C GLN A 397 11.77 4.17 25.28
N THR A 398 11.43 3.33 24.29
CA THR A 398 10.05 3.07 23.90
C THR A 398 9.53 1.72 24.39
N LEU A 399 10.38 0.90 25.00
CA LEU A 399 10.10 -0.51 25.29
C LEU A 399 8.91 -0.68 26.25
N LEU A 400 8.75 0.21 27.24
CA LEU A 400 7.62 0.15 28.15
C LEU A 400 6.29 0.40 27.42
N ASN A 401 6.25 1.39 26.50
CA ASN A 401 5.07 1.66 25.69
C ASN A 401 4.76 0.50 24.74
N VAL A 402 5.79 -0.13 24.17
CA VAL A 402 5.66 -1.34 23.35
C VAL A 402 5.07 -2.48 24.18
N ALA A 403 5.60 -2.75 25.38
CA ALA A 403 5.11 -3.79 26.27
C ALA A 403 3.66 -3.55 26.69
N THR A 404 3.28 -2.30 27.03
CA THR A 404 1.88 -1.93 27.33
C THR A 404 0.97 -2.29 26.16
N LYS A 405 1.33 -1.91 24.92
CA LYS A 405 0.53 -2.22 23.73
C LYS A 405 0.44 -3.73 23.47
N ILE A 406 1.53 -4.48 23.70
CA ILE A 406 1.53 -5.94 23.58
C ILE A 406 0.62 -6.57 24.63
N ALA A 407 0.69 -6.14 25.90
CA ALA A 407 -0.17 -6.65 26.97
C ALA A 407 -1.66 -6.41 26.69
N LEU A 408 -2.01 -5.20 26.23
CA LEU A 408 -3.37 -4.87 25.81
C LEU A 408 -3.83 -5.76 24.63
N GLN A 409 -2.97 -5.98 23.65
CA GLN A 409 -3.28 -6.86 22.52
C GLN A 409 -3.44 -8.34 22.93
N MET A 410 -2.62 -8.81 23.89
CA MET A 410 -2.76 -10.14 24.48
C MET A 410 -4.10 -10.28 25.19
N ALA A 411 -4.51 -9.29 26.01
CA ALA A 411 -5.80 -9.29 26.68
C ALA A 411 -6.96 -9.36 25.67
N CYS A 412 -6.97 -8.53 24.62
CA CYS A 412 -8.01 -8.59 23.57
C CYS A 412 -8.09 -9.96 22.89
N LYS A 413 -6.95 -10.57 22.57
CA LYS A 413 -6.91 -11.88 21.90
C LYS A 413 -7.43 -13.02 22.77
N MET A 414 -7.41 -12.84 24.08
CA MET A 414 -8.01 -13.78 25.02
C MET A 414 -9.52 -13.52 25.23
N GLY A 415 -10.09 -12.47 24.64
CA GLY A 415 -11.49 -12.07 24.85
C GLY A 415 -11.68 -11.00 25.92
N GLY A 416 -10.61 -10.28 26.30
CA GLY A 416 -10.69 -9.15 27.21
C GLY A 416 -11.23 -7.88 26.56
N GLU A 417 -11.85 -7.05 27.40
CA GLU A 417 -12.42 -5.74 27.07
C GLU A 417 -11.53 -4.65 27.67
N LEU A 418 -10.92 -3.81 26.83
CA LEU A 418 -9.97 -2.80 27.30
C LEU A 418 -10.67 -1.56 27.87
N TRP A 419 -11.61 -1.05 27.08
CA TRP A 419 -12.38 0.16 27.33
C TRP A 419 -13.68 0.09 26.52
N SER A 420 -14.65 0.94 26.84
CA SER A 420 -15.91 1.09 26.12
C SER A 420 -16.30 2.56 25.97
N VAL A 421 -17.27 2.79 25.09
CA VAL A 421 -17.95 4.08 24.92
C VAL A 421 -19.45 3.86 25.11
N GLU A 422 -20.17 4.91 25.44
CA GLU A 422 -21.62 4.86 25.50
C GLU A 422 -22.19 4.76 24.08
N ILE A 423 -23.02 3.76 23.81
CA ILE A 423 -23.73 3.61 22.54
C ILE A 423 -25.21 3.89 22.81
N PRO A 424 -25.72 5.09 22.48
CA PRO A 424 -27.11 5.45 22.73
C PRO A 424 -28.01 4.80 21.66
N VAL A 425 -28.37 3.53 21.85
CA VAL A 425 -29.35 2.83 20.99
C VAL A 425 -30.74 2.87 21.61
N CYS A 426 -31.73 3.31 20.82
CA CYS A 426 -33.13 3.45 21.26
C CYS A 426 -33.84 2.11 21.52
N HIS A 427 -33.25 0.97 21.12
CA HIS A 427 -33.80 -0.36 21.32
C HIS A 427 -32.78 -1.22 22.08
N SER A 428 -33.27 -2.02 23.04
CA SER A 428 -32.47 -2.74 24.04
C SER A 428 -31.42 -3.72 23.49
N HIS A 429 -31.46 -4.05 22.20
CA HIS A 429 -30.51 -4.94 21.54
C HIS A 429 -30.12 -4.37 20.19
N SER A 430 -28.82 -4.15 19.97
CA SER A 430 -28.25 -3.70 18.70
C SER A 430 -26.97 -4.48 18.42
N ALA A 431 -26.77 -4.86 17.15
CA ALA A 431 -25.57 -5.55 16.69
C ALA A 431 -24.93 -4.75 15.57
N VAL A 432 -23.63 -4.46 15.70
CA VAL A 432 -22.84 -3.80 14.67
C VAL A 432 -22.03 -4.87 13.94
N CYS A 433 -22.32 -5.08 12.67
CA CYS A 433 -21.62 -6.05 11.82
C CYS A 433 -20.76 -5.32 10.79
N SER A 434 -19.50 -5.71 10.68
CA SER A 434 -18.62 -5.32 9.57
C SER A 434 -18.30 -6.54 8.73
N LYS A 435 -18.31 -6.40 7.40
CA LYS A 435 -17.90 -7.43 6.46
C LYS A 435 -16.63 -6.94 5.76
N TYR A 436 -15.52 -7.60 6.06
CA TYR A 436 -14.22 -7.35 5.43
C TYR A 436 -14.07 -8.11 4.11
#